data_AF-A0A5B9YB98-F1
#
_entry.id   AF-A0A5B9YB98-F1
#
_cell.length_a   1.000
_cell.length_b   1.000
_cell.length_c   1.000
_cell.angle_alpha   90.00
_cell.angle_beta   90.00
_cell.angle_gamma   90.00
#
_symmetry.space_group_name_H-M   'P 1'
#
loop_
_entity.id
_entity.type
_entity.pdbx_description
1 polymer ?
#
loop_
_entity_poly.entity_id
_entity_poly.type
_entity_poly.pdbx_seq_one_letter_code
_entity_poly.pdbx_strand_id
1 'polypeptide(L)'
;MKREVIEKVVEKAVECNFISLSDCSLSKDERKQEIIEVIKRDIDEENKKAIEALVNEFGEYILEAAEYTTTDDSTGEKRPLTIAEMAELIYGEYWRVQGEISEIVNE
;
A
#
# COMPACT_ATOMS: atom_id res chain seq x y z
N MET A 1 3.84 -4.27 8.54
CA MET A 1 3.77 -5.55 9.28
C MET A 1 3.98 -5.32 10.78
N LYS A 2 3.04 -5.75 11.64
CA LYS A 2 3.14 -5.57 13.11
C LYS A 2 4.50 -6.03 13.67
N ARG A 3 5.12 -5.21 14.53
CA ARG A 3 6.43 -5.43 15.17
C ARG A 3 6.62 -6.85 15.73
N GLU A 4 5.59 -7.41 16.38
CA GLU A 4 5.62 -8.77 16.93
C GLU A 4 5.84 -9.86 15.87
N VAL A 5 5.36 -9.67 14.64
CA VAL A 5 5.54 -10.63 13.54
C VAL A 5 6.98 -10.59 13.04
N ILE A 6 7.55 -9.39 12.89
CA ILE A 6 8.96 -9.21 12.53
C ILE A 6 9.86 -9.84 13.59
N GLU A 7 9.58 -9.60 14.87
CA GLU A 7 10.33 -10.20 15.99
C GLU A 7 10.28 -11.73 15.97
N LYS A 8 9.11 -12.34 15.71
CA LYS A 8 8.95 -13.80 15.59
C LYS A 8 9.70 -14.37 14.37
N VAL A 9 9.69 -13.69 13.23
CA VAL A 9 10.42 -14.10 12.02
C VAL A 9 11.93 -14.06 12.29
N VAL A 10 12.42 -13.00 12.92
CA VAL A 10 13.84 -12.87 13.27
C VAL A 10 14.25 -13.92 14.30
N GLU A 11 13.44 -14.16 15.33
CA GLU A 11 13.68 -15.26 16.29
C GLU A 11 13.77 -16.60 15.58
N LYS A 12 12.83 -16.88 14.67
CA LYS A 12 12.82 -18.15 13.96
C LYS A 12 14.03 -18.29 13.02
N ALA A 13 14.44 -17.22 12.38
CA ALA A 13 15.61 -17.20 11.51
C ALA A 13 16.92 -17.44 12.29
N VAL A 14 17.02 -16.93 13.52
CA VAL A 14 18.13 -17.20 14.43
C VAL A 14 18.10 -18.65 14.93
N GLU A 15 16.94 -19.17 15.35
CA GLU A 15 16.77 -20.58 15.73
C GLU A 15 17.16 -21.55 14.61
N CYS A 16 16.81 -21.21 13.37
CA CYS A 16 17.13 -22.00 12.19
C CYS A 16 18.55 -21.77 11.65
N ASN A 17 19.39 -20.97 12.33
CA ASN A 17 20.75 -20.60 11.91
C ASN A 17 20.84 -19.94 10.52
N PHE A 18 19.77 -19.31 10.04
CA PHE A 18 19.82 -18.49 8.82
C PHE A 18 20.51 -17.14 9.07
N ILE A 19 20.45 -16.63 10.31
CA ILE A 19 21.11 -15.41 10.73
C ILE A 19 21.95 -15.68 11.99
N SER A 20 23.25 -15.37 11.93
CA SER A 20 24.17 -15.42 13.06
C SER A 20 24.11 -14.12 13.87
N LEU A 21 23.93 -14.23 15.18
CA LEU A 21 24.02 -13.09 16.11
C LEU A 21 25.44 -12.90 16.68
N SER A 22 26.40 -13.79 16.35
CA SER A 22 27.72 -13.86 16.98
C SER A 22 28.86 -13.18 16.20
N ASP A 23 28.64 -12.79 14.95
CA ASP A 23 29.69 -12.24 14.08
C ASP A 23 29.82 -10.71 14.15
N CYS A 24 29.44 -10.09 15.26
CA CYS A 24 29.38 -8.64 15.42
C CYS A 24 29.94 -8.19 16.77
N SER A 25 30.48 -6.97 16.84
CA SER A 25 30.91 -6.33 18.09
C SER A 25 29.74 -5.89 18.99
N LEU A 26 28.50 -6.05 18.52
CA LEU A 26 27.26 -5.75 19.24
C LEU A 26 26.82 -6.92 20.11
N SER A 27 26.08 -6.63 21.18
CA SER A 27 25.38 -7.66 21.94
C SER A 27 24.31 -8.35 21.09
N LYS A 28 23.88 -9.56 21.48
CA LYS A 28 22.83 -10.30 20.77
C LYS A 28 21.53 -9.51 20.63
N ASP A 29 21.16 -8.76 21.68
CA ASP A 29 19.94 -7.96 21.68
C ASP A 29 20.05 -6.74 20.76
N GLU A 30 21.18 -6.03 20.79
CA GLU A 30 21.45 -4.93 19.86
C GLU A 30 21.46 -5.42 18.40
N ARG A 31 22.06 -6.58 18.14
CA ARG A 31 22.08 -7.19 16.81
C ARG A 31 20.68 -7.59 16.35
N LYS A 32 19.86 -8.15 17.24
CA LYS A 32 18.45 -8.49 16.95
C LYS A 32 17.64 -7.23 16.61
N GLN A 33 17.80 -6.15 17.36
CA GLN A 33 17.12 -4.88 17.07
C GLN A 33 17.58 -4.27 15.74
N GLU A 34 18.87 -4.31 15.42
CA GLU A 34 19.39 -3.84 14.14
C GLU A 34 18.75 -4.59 12.95
N ILE A 35 18.65 -5.93 13.04
CA ILE A 35 18.00 -6.75 12.00
C ILE A 35 16.51 -6.39 11.87
N ILE A 36 15.81 -6.20 12.99
CA ILE A 36 14.39 -5.79 13.00
C ILE A 36 14.22 -4.44 12.30
N GLU A 37 15.08 -3.46 12.59
CA GLU A 37 15.00 -2.12 12.01
C GLU A 37 15.36 -2.11 10.51
N VAL A 38 16.31 -2.94 10.07
CA VAL A 38 16.59 -3.13 8.64
C VAL A 38 15.38 -3.72 7.92
N ILE A 39 14.78 -4.79 8.46
CA ILE A 39 13.60 -5.43 7.86
C ILE A 39 12.41 -4.46 7.82
N LYS A 40 12.17 -3.71 8.90
CA LYS A 40 11.13 -2.67 8.92
C LYS A 40 11.36 -1.62 7.85
N ARG A 41 12.58 -1.09 7.72
CA ARG A 41 12.89 -0.05 6.74
C ARG A 41 12.63 -0.52 5.31
N ASP A 42 13.00 -1.76 5.00
CA ASP A 42 12.76 -2.34 3.67
C ASP A 42 11.26 -2.51 3.39
N ILE A 43 10.47 -2.94 4.38
CA ILE A 43 9.00 -3.00 4.30
C ILE A 43 8.39 -1.60 4.11
N ASP A 44 8.85 -0.61 4.88
CA ASP A 44 8.36 0.77 4.78
C ASP A 44 8.65 1.36 3.39
N GLU A 45 9.81 1.04 2.80
CA GLU A 45 10.17 1.45 1.45
C GLU A 45 9.30 0.77 0.38
N GLU A 46 8.99 -0.51 0.55
CA GLU A 46 8.07 -1.25 -0.33
C GLU A 46 6.65 -0.68 -0.26
N ASN A 47 6.14 -0.46 0.96
CA ASN A 47 4.85 0.20 1.19
C ASN A 47 4.78 1.56 0.52
N LYS A 48 5.84 2.37 0.64
CA LYS A 48 5.90 3.68 -0.03
C LYS A 48 5.79 3.55 -1.55
N LYS A 49 6.50 2.60 -2.16
CA LYS A 49 6.43 2.35 -3.62
C LYS A 49 5.03 1.91 -4.04
N ALA A 50 4.39 1.04 -3.25
CA ALA A 50 3.01 0.60 -3.51
C ALA A 50 2.01 1.77 -3.44
N ILE A 51 2.15 2.65 -2.43
CA ILE A 51 1.31 3.85 -2.29
C ILE A 51 1.52 4.80 -3.48
N GLU A 52 2.77 5.04 -3.89
CA GLU A 52 3.07 5.88 -5.06
C GLU A 52 2.47 5.30 -6.34
N ALA A 53 2.51 3.98 -6.53
CA ALA A 53 1.87 3.32 -7.67
C ALA A 53 0.35 3.52 -7.68
N LEU A 54 -0.32 3.28 -6.54
CA LEU A 54 -1.78 3.47 -6.42
C LEU A 54 -2.21 4.93 -6.70
N VAL A 55 -1.43 5.90 -6.24
CA VAL A 55 -1.71 7.33 -6.49
C VAL A 55 -1.57 7.66 -7.99
N ASN A 56 -0.54 7.13 -8.66
CA ASN A 56 -0.34 7.35 -10.08
C ASN A 56 -1.47 6.73 -10.92
N GLU A 57 -1.85 5.48 -10.64
CA GLU A 57 -2.96 4.80 -11.30
C GLU A 57 -4.29 5.54 -11.10
N PHE A 58 -4.54 6.07 -9.89
CA PHE A 58 -5.72 6.90 -9.65
C PHE A 58 -5.71 8.21 -10.45
N GLY A 59 -4.54 8.82 -10.62
CA GLY A 59 -4.37 9.99 -11.48
C GLY A 59 -4.71 9.69 -12.95
N GLU A 60 -4.26 8.55 -13.47
CA GLU A 60 -4.61 8.08 -14.81
C GLU A 60 -6.10 7.80 -14.95
N TYR A 61 -6.70 7.14 -13.95
CA TYR A 61 -8.15 6.89 -13.91
C TYR A 61 -8.98 8.18 -13.98
N ILE A 62 -8.59 9.24 -13.27
CA ILE A 62 -9.29 10.54 -13.33
C ILE A 62 -9.28 11.09 -14.76
N LEU A 63 -8.16 10.96 -15.48
CA LEU A 63 -8.04 11.44 -16.85
C LEU A 63 -8.94 10.62 -17.80
N GLU A 64 -8.99 9.30 -17.63
CA GLU A 64 -9.87 8.43 -18.42
C GLU A 64 -11.35 8.64 -18.12
N ALA A 65 -11.71 8.86 -16.85
CA ALA A 65 -13.10 9.09 -16.42
C ALA A 65 -13.75 10.30 -17.10
N ALA A 66 -12.96 11.28 -17.54
CA ALA A 66 -13.45 12.41 -18.33
C ALA A 66 -14.01 12.01 -19.70
N GLU A 67 -13.62 10.84 -20.22
CA GLU A 67 -14.09 10.31 -21.51
C GLU A 67 -15.30 9.38 -21.36
N TYR A 68 -15.76 9.13 -20.12
CA TYR A 68 -16.81 8.15 -19.86
C TYR A 68 -18.19 8.62 -20.32
N THR A 69 -18.99 7.64 -20.74
CA THR A 69 -20.37 7.83 -21.17
C THR A 69 -21.29 6.94 -20.35
N THR A 70 -22.51 7.42 -20.10
CA THR A 70 -23.60 6.66 -19.47
C THR A 70 -24.77 6.52 -20.43
N THR A 71 -25.71 5.63 -20.13
CA THR A 71 -26.94 5.46 -20.91
C THR A 71 -28.06 6.24 -20.24
N ASP A 72 -28.80 7.03 -21.01
CA ASP A 72 -29.97 7.74 -20.51
C ASP A 72 -31.13 6.76 -20.30
N ASP A 73 -31.66 6.67 -19.08
CA ASP A 73 -32.72 5.72 -18.73
C ASP A 73 -34.05 6.00 -19.45
N SER A 74 -34.27 7.23 -19.92
CA SER A 74 -35.51 7.64 -20.57
C SER A 74 -35.51 7.41 -22.08
N THR A 75 -34.35 7.57 -22.73
CA THR A 75 -34.21 7.42 -24.19
C THR A 75 -33.43 6.19 -24.61
N GLY A 76 -32.64 5.59 -23.71
CA GLY A 76 -31.72 4.50 -24.00
C GLY A 76 -30.46 4.92 -24.77
N GLU A 77 -30.24 6.22 -24.98
CA GLU A 77 -29.10 6.73 -25.74
C GLU A 77 -27.86 6.90 -24.87
N LYS A 78 -26.67 6.71 -25.46
CA LYS A 78 -25.40 7.02 -24.77
C LYS A 78 -25.13 8.51 -24.79
N ARG A 79 -24.82 9.08 -23.62
CA ARG A 79 -24.40 10.46 -23.44
C ARG A 79 -23.14 10.56 -22.57
N PRO A 80 -22.36 11.64 -22.66
CA PRO A 80 -21.32 11.93 -21.68
C PRO A 80 -21.90 12.00 -20.26
N LEU A 81 -21.05 11.69 -19.27
CA LEU A 81 -21.36 11.97 -17.88
C LEU A 81 -21.56 13.48 -17.68
N THR A 82 -22.43 13.85 -16.74
CA THR A 82 -22.51 15.22 -16.23
C THR A 82 -21.37 15.49 -15.25
N ILE A 83 -21.11 16.77 -14.97
CA ILE A 83 -20.10 17.18 -13.97
C ILE A 83 -20.39 16.53 -12.60
N ALA A 84 -21.66 16.43 -12.21
CA ALA A 84 -22.04 15.81 -10.94
C ALA A 84 -21.76 14.30 -10.92
N GLU A 85 -22.13 13.57 -11.98
CA GLU A 85 -21.88 12.13 -12.08
C GLU A 85 -20.37 11.81 -12.13
N MET A 86 -19.58 12.63 -12.84
CA MET A 86 -18.11 12.52 -12.81
C MET A 86 -17.55 12.79 -11.41
N ALA A 87 -18.04 13.81 -10.71
CA ALA A 87 -17.59 14.12 -9.37
C ALA A 87 -17.90 12.99 -8.38
N GLU A 88 -19.09 12.39 -8.45
CA GLU A 88 -19.47 11.25 -7.61
C GLU A 88 -18.58 10.01 -7.88
N LEU A 89 -18.33 9.71 -9.16
CA LEU A 89 -17.47 8.60 -9.57
C LEU A 89 -16.02 8.78 -9.08
N ILE A 90 -15.44 9.96 -9.31
CA ILE A 90 -14.08 10.28 -8.84
C ILE A 90 -14.01 10.25 -7.30
N TYR A 91 -15.02 10.78 -6.62
CA TYR A 91 -15.04 10.83 -5.15
C TYR A 91 -15.18 9.44 -4.52
N GLY A 92 -15.99 8.55 -5.11
CA GLY A 92 -16.10 7.16 -4.67
C GLY A 92 -14.78 6.40 -4.78
N GLU A 93 -14.13 6.51 -5.95
CA GLU A 93 -12.83 5.86 -6.18
C GLU A 93 -11.71 6.44 -5.32
N TYR A 94 -11.71 7.77 -5.08
CA TYR A 94 -10.78 8.39 -4.14
C TYR A 94 -10.85 7.73 -2.76
N TRP A 95 -12.04 7.52 -2.21
CA TRP A 95 -12.19 6.89 -0.89
C TRP A 95 -11.79 5.43 -0.88
N ARG A 96 -12.01 4.69 -1.97
CA ARG A 96 -11.52 3.32 -2.10
C ARG A 96 -9.99 3.28 -2.02
N VAL A 97 -9.31 4.09 -2.84
CA VAL A 97 -7.85 4.19 -2.86
C VAL A 97 -7.29 4.64 -1.51
N GLN A 98 -7.94 5.61 -0.84
CA GLN A 98 -7.55 6.00 0.52
C GLN A 98 -7.71 4.87 1.55
N GLY A 99 -8.72 4.01 1.38
CA GLY A 99 -8.91 2.80 2.18
C GLY A 99 -7.75 1.83 2.00
N GLU A 100 -7.38 1.52 0.75
CA GLU A 100 -6.28 0.61 0.41
C GLU A 100 -4.92 1.13 0.93
N ILE A 101 -4.64 2.43 0.77
CA ILE A 101 -3.45 3.06 1.36
C ILE A 101 -3.45 2.91 2.88
N SER A 102 -4.61 3.10 3.53
CA SER A 102 -4.72 2.98 4.99
C SER A 102 -4.48 1.55 5.47
N GLU A 103 -4.91 0.53 4.72
CA GLU A 103 -4.60 -0.86 5.02
C GLU A 103 -3.09 -1.12 4.94
N ILE A 104 -2.45 -0.70 3.83
CA ILE A 104 -0.99 -0.85 3.62
C ILE A 104 -0.16 -0.18 4.73
N VAL A 105 -0.57 1.02 5.16
CA VAL A 105 0.14 1.78 6.20
C VAL A 105 -0.05 1.19 7.60
N ASN A 106 -1.21 0.59 7.89
CA ASN A 106 -1.56 0.12 9.24
C ASN A 106 -1.31 -1.38 9.49
N GLU A 107 -1.09 -2.19 8.45
CA GLU A 107 -0.62 -3.58 8.57
C GLU A 107 0.84 -3.68 9.01
#